data_AF-A0A2G6N3E6-F1
#
_entry.id   AF-A0A2G6N3E6-F1
#
_cell.length_a   1.000
_cell.length_b   1.000
_cell.length_c   1.000
_cell.angle_alpha   90.00
_cell.angle_beta   90.00
_cell.angle_gamma   90.00
#
_symmetry.space_group_name_H-M   'P 1'
#
loop_
_entity.id
_entity.type
_entity.pdbx_description
1 polymer ?
#
loop_
_entity_poly.entity_id
_entity_poly.type
_entity_poly.pdbx_seq_one_letter_code
_entity_poly.pdbx_strand_id
1 'polypeptide(L)'
;MGFVDRISPQLASVACQAALLCPSFEIAGQTLRHHGVELGVSAITLNGTDRSDGRVVLVCIDGGRLRERKAKRGRRVAGLKRQGYHTDWREPTQIVIQFFNADGSKCDDFLPIYDATMGDIDQVFTLIEKYLRQLDVTKAENVVFCADGARRYWTRTDPLAKKLWIAVHFEVIDYTHAKQNLAPIIEKLPKSMASRQIEKIRFVR
;
A
#
# COMPACT_ATOMS: atom_id res chain seq x y z
N MET A 1 -27.39 21.04 11.71
CA MET A 1 -26.86 20.00 10.79
C MET A 1 -25.37 20.30 10.63
N GLY A 2 -24.53 19.69 11.46
CA GLY A 2 -23.10 19.99 11.50
C GLY A 2 -22.34 19.17 10.46
N PHE A 3 -21.47 19.81 9.71
CA PHE A 3 -20.40 19.14 8.99
C PHE A 3 -19.31 18.78 9.99
N VAL A 4 -18.76 17.57 9.90
CA VAL A 4 -17.52 17.21 10.56
C VAL A 4 -16.45 17.18 9.47
N ASP A 5 -15.44 18.03 9.58
CA ASP A 5 -14.31 18.10 8.62
C ASP A 5 -14.73 18.08 7.14
N ARG A 6 -15.76 18.90 6.83
CA ARG A 6 -16.34 19.11 5.48
C ARG A 6 -17.19 17.97 4.91
N ILE A 7 -17.42 16.89 5.66
CA ILE A 7 -18.29 15.78 5.26
C ILE A 7 -19.52 15.78 6.18
N SER A 8 -20.71 15.56 5.62
CA SER A 8 -21.90 15.39 6.46
C SER A 8 -21.86 13.99 7.12
N PRO A 9 -22.21 13.86 8.41
CA PRO A 9 -22.27 12.56 9.07
C PRO A 9 -23.13 11.53 8.31
N GLN A 10 -24.17 12.01 7.62
CA GLN A 10 -25.01 11.20 6.75
C GLN A 10 -24.23 10.64 5.55
N LEU A 11 -23.41 11.45 4.87
CA LEU A 11 -22.60 11.01 3.74
C LEU A 11 -21.56 9.96 4.17
N ALA A 12 -20.88 10.19 5.29
CA ALA A 12 -19.93 9.24 5.85
C ALA A 12 -20.61 7.90 6.20
N SER A 13 -21.78 7.96 6.84
CA SER A 13 -22.55 6.77 7.21
C SER A 13 -22.96 5.95 5.98
N VAL A 14 -23.48 6.60 4.94
CA VAL A 14 -23.90 5.93 3.70
C VAL A 14 -22.72 5.32 2.96
N ALA A 15 -21.58 6.00 2.89
CA ALA A 15 -20.35 5.47 2.28
C ALA A 15 -19.82 4.23 3.03
N CYS A 16 -19.78 4.28 4.37
CA CYS A 16 -19.37 3.14 5.19
C CYS A 16 -20.34 1.95 5.06
N GLN A 17 -21.66 2.20 5.07
CA GLN A 17 -22.66 1.14 4.89
C GLN A 17 -22.54 0.49 3.52
N ALA A 18 -22.36 1.26 2.45
CA ALA A 18 -22.14 0.72 1.12
C ALA A 18 -20.85 -0.11 1.04
N ALA A 19 -19.75 0.36 1.65
CA ALA A 19 -18.50 -0.40 1.67
C ALA A 19 -18.60 -1.73 2.45
N LEU A 20 -19.39 -1.76 3.54
CA LEU A 20 -19.55 -2.94 4.40
C LEU A 20 -20.59 -3.94 3.88
N LEU A 21 -21.70 -3.45 3.35
CA LEU A 21 -22.87 -4.27 3.01
C LEU A 21 -22.86 -4.73 1.54
N CYS A 22 -22.15 -4.02 0.66
CA CYS A 22 -22.11 -4.40 -0.73
C CYS A 22 -21.10 -5.54 -0.97
N PRO A 23 -21.45 -6.53 -1.82
CA PRO A 23 -20.60 -7.69 -2.07
C PRO A 23 -19.37 -7.38 -2.95
N SER A 24 -19.29 -6.17 -3.53
CA SER A 24 -18.16 -5.73 -4.34
C SER A 24 -18.07 -4.20 -4.38
N PHE A 25 -16.88 -3.69 -4.71
CA PHE A 25 -16.63 -2.27 -4.90
C PHE A 25 -17.51 -1.66 -6.00
N GLU A 26 -17.75 -2.39 -7.09
CA GLU A 26 -18.63 -1.95 -8.17
C GLU A 26 -20.06 -1.74 -7.68
N ILE A 27 -20.60 -2.69 -6.89
CA ILE A 27 -21.95 -2.58 -6.32
C ILE A 27 -22.01 -1.47 -5.27
N ALA A 28 -20.97 -1.30 -4.46
CA ALA A 28 -20.86 -0.17 -3.53
C ALA A 28 -20.90 1.17 -4.28
N GLY A 29 -20.10 1.31 -5.35
CA GLY A 29 -20.04 2.51 -6.18
C GLY A 29 -21.36 2.80 -6.89
N GLN A 30 -22.03 1.79 -7.44
CA GLN A 30 -23.36 1.93 -8.04
C GLN A 30 -24.40 2.35 -7.00
N THR A 31 -24.36 1.76 -5.79
CA THR A 31 -25.27 2.09 -4.69
C THR A 31 -25.10 3.55 -4.24
N LEU A 32 -23.85 4.01 -4.11
CA LEU A 32 -23.54 5.41 -3.77
C LEU A 32 -24.03 6.37 -4.86
N ARG A 33 -23.77 6.07 -6.13
CA ARG A 33 -24.26 6.89 -7.26
C ARG A 33 -25.79 6.95 -7.30
N HIS A 34 -26.47 5.84 -6.99
CA HIS A 34 -27.94 5.82 -6.92
C HIS A 34 -28.47 6.76 -5.83
N HIS A 35 -27.70 6.98 -4.76
CA HIS A 35 -28.03 7.95 -3.70
C HIS A 35 -27.52 9.37 -4.00
N GLY A 36 -27.11 9.65 -5.25
CA GLY A 36 -26.59 10.95 -5.68
C GLY A 36 -25.18 11.25 -5.17
N VAL A 37 -24.47 10.23 -4.68
CA VAL A 37 -23.12 10.35 -4.11
C VAL A 37 -22.10 9.87 -5.12
N GLU A 38 -21.36 10.80 -5.72
CA GLU A 38 -20.17 10.50 -6.52
C GLU A 38 -18.91 10.63 -5.65
N LEU A 39 -18.40 9.48 -5.19
CA LEU A 39 -17.14 9.40 -4.45
C LEU A 39 -16.12 8.59 -5.25
N GLY A 40 -14.91 9.14 -5.42
CA GLY A 40 -13.75 8.35 -5.84
C GLY A 40 -13.26 7.48 -4.68
N VAL A 41 -12.70 6.30 -4.97
CA VAL A 41 -12.17 5.33 -3.96
C VAL A 41 -11.32 6.02 -2.88
N SER A 42 -10.47 6.96 -3.30
CA SER A 42 -9.54 7.70 -2.45
C SER A 42 -10.21 8.73 -1.53
N ALA A 43 -11.42 9.19 -1.85
CA ALA A 43 -12.13 10.19 -1.05
C ALA A 43 -12.69 9.60 0.25
N ILE A 44 -12.68 8.27 0.39
CA ILE A 44 -13.13 7.57 1.60
C ILE A 44 -11.96 7.33 2.58
N THR A 45 -10.73 7.28 2.07
CA THR A 45 -9.54 6.89 2.85
C THR A 45 -8.87 8.06 3.58
N LEU A 46 -8.94 9.26 3.02
CA LEU A 46 -8.35 10.48 3.59
C LEU A 46 -9.45 11.48 3.95
N ASN A 47 -9.38 12.06 5.14
CA ASN A 47 -10.18 13.23 5.47
C ASN A 47 -9.57 14.46 4.74
N GLY A 48 -10.38 15.48 4.44
CA GLY A 48 -9.90 16.68 3.72
C GLY A 48 -8.91 17.55 4.50
N THR A 49 -8.53 17.14 5.71
CA THR A 49 -7.59 17.81 6.62
C THR A 49 -6.29 17.03 6.82
N ASP A 50 -6.18 15.82 6.26
CA ASP A 50 -5.02 14.95 6.35
C ASP A 50 -3.89 15.54 5.50
N ARG A 51 -2.88 16.09 6.18
CA ARG A 51 -1.74 16.75 5.54
C ARG A 51 -0.40 16.24 6.05
N SER A 52 0.58 16.21 5.17
CA SER A 52 1.95 15.83 5.53
C SER A 52 2.83 16.99 6.02
N ASP A 53 2.29 18.20 6.20
CA ASP A 53 3.02 19.40 6.63
C ASP A 53 3.93 19.11 7.85
N GLY A 54 5.25 19.26 7.68
CA GLY A 54 6.25 19.07 8.74
C GLY A 54 6.44 17.62 9.24
N ARG A 55 5.88 16.63 8.53
CA ARG A 55 5.94 15.21 8.90
C ARG A 55 6.90 14.44 8.00
N VAL A 56 7.44 13.36 8.53
CA VAL A 56 8.12 12.32 7.73
C VAL A 56 7.06 11.34 7.22
N VAL A 57 7.02 11.12 5.91
CA VAL A 57 6.06 10.21 5.27
C VAL A 57 6.80 8.94 4.83
N LEU A 58 6.44 7.80 5.40
CA LEU A 58 6.98 6.49 5.04
C LEU A 58 6.02 5.77 4.10
N VAL A 59 6.46 5.45 2.89
CA VAL A 59 5.72 4.66 1.91
C VAL A 59 6.36 3.27 1.81
N CYS A 60 5.70 2.25 2.36
CA CYS A 60 6.11 0.86 2.24
C CYS A 60 5.41 0.17 1.07
N ILE A 61 6.14 -0.61 0.28
CA ILE A 61 5.62 -1.40 -0.85
C ILE A 61 6.02 -2.86 -0.66
N ASP A 62 5.03 -3.77 -0.68
CA ASP A 62 5.26 -5.20 -0.48
C ASP A 62 4.46 -6.08 -1.46
N GLY A 63 5.07 -7.19 -1.88
CA GLY A 63 4.49 -8.19 -2.75
C GLY A 63 3.78 -9.28 -1.95
N GLY A 64 2.45 -9.27 -1.96
CA GLY A 64 1.65 -10.30 -1.29
C GLY A 64 1.54 -11.61 -2.08
N ARG A 65 0.74 -12.54 -1.54
CA ARG A 65 0.43 -13.81 -2.21
C ARG A 65 -1.05 -14.13 -2.08
N LEU A 66 -1.78 -14.20 -3.20
CA LEU A 66 -3.16 -14.68 -3.20
C LEU A 66 -3.43 -15.68 -4.32
N ARG A 67 -4.57 -16.38 -4.23
CA ARG A 67 -5.10 -17.20 -5.32
C ARG A 67 -6.36 -16.56 -5.85
N GLU A 68 -6.37 -16.20 -7.13
CA GLU A 68 -7.51 -15.55 -7.76
C GLU A 68 -8.43 -16.61 -8.36
N ARG A 69 -9.69 -16.66 -7.89
CA ARG A 69 -10.69 -17.57 -8.42
C ARG A 69 -11.28 -17.03 -9.73
N LYS A 70 -10.93 -17.64 -10.85
CA LYS A 70 -11.50 -17.30 -12.18
C LYS A 70 -12.34 -18.44 -12.71
N ALA A 71 -13.60 -18.19 -13.04
CA ALA A 71 -14.45 -19.21 -13.64
C ALA A 71 -13.84 -19.73 -14.96
N LYS A 72 -13.85 -21.05 -15.16
CA LYS A 72 -13.42 -21.66 -16.41
C LYS A 72 -14.38 -21.24 -17.53
N ARG A 73 -13.84 -20.90 -18.70
CA ARG A 73 -14.65 -20.61 -19.88
C ARG A 73 -15.25 -21.90 -20.45
N GLY A 74 -16.39 -21.79 -21.13
CA GLY A 74 -17.04 -22.89 -21.82
C GLY A 74 -18.12 -23.63 -21.02
N ARG A 75 -18.69 -24.68 -21.64
CA ARG A 75 -19.83 -25.43 -21.11
C ARG A 75 -19.50 -26.10 -19.79
N ARG A 76 -20.42 -26.01 -18.83
CA ARG A 76 -20.35 -26.77 -17.57
C ARG A 76 -20.34 -28.26 -17.87
N VAL A 77 -19.39 -28.98 -17.28
CA VAL A 77 -19.33 -30.45 -17.37
C VAL A 77 -20.64 -31.06 -16.86
N ALA A 78 -21.21 -32.00 -17.61
CA ALA A 78 -22.46 -32.66 -17.26
C ALA A 78 -22.34 -33.37 -15.91
N GLY A 79 -23.41 -33.33 -15.10
CA GLY A 79 -23.43 -33.90 -13.75
C GLY A 79 -22.86 -33.00 -12.64
N LEU A 80 -22.14 -31.93 -12.97
CA LEU A 80 -21.67 -30.98 -11.96
C LEU A 80 -22.70 -29.87 -11.68
N LYS A 81 -22.90 -29.55 -10.39
CA LYS A 81 -23.80 -28.48 -9.95
C LYS A 81 -23.25 -27.07 -10.21
N ARG A 82 -21.93 -26.90 -10.37
CA ARG A 82 -21.26 -25.59 -10.50
C ARG A 82 -20.22 -25.60 -11.62
N GLN A 83 -19.95 -24.43 -12.20
CA GLN A 83 -18.84 -24.22 -13.14
C GLN A 83 -17.49 -24.40 -12.41
N GLY A 84 -16.54 -25.10 -13.05
CA GLY A 84 -15.17 -25.19 -12.54
C GLY A 84 -14.46 -23.83 -12.58
N TYR A 85 -13.34 -23.71 -11.86
CA TYR A 85 -12.57 -22.47 -11.80
C TYR A 85 -11.06 -22.74 -11.77
N HIS A 86 -10.28 -21.73 -12.16
CA HIS A 86 -8.84 -21.62 -11.94
C HIS A 86 -8.60 -20.95 -10.58
N THR A 87 -7.47 -21.25 -9.97
CA THR A 87 -7.00 -20.64 -8.70
C THR A 87 -5.53 -20.29 -8.81
N ASP A 88 -5.19 -19.60 -9.90
CA ASP A 88 -3.80 -19.28 -10.19
C ASP A 88 -3.25 -18.36 -9.11
N TRP A 89 -1.98 -18.58 -8.77
CA TRP A 89 -1.28 -17.66 -7.88
C TRP A 89 -1.13 -16.32 -8.58
N ARG A 90 -1.42 -15.25 -7.85
CA ARG A 90 -1.21 -13.88 -8.32
C ARG A 90 -0.68 -13.03 -7.17
N GLU A 91 0.21 -12.11 -7.51
CA GLU A 91 0.81 -11.14 -6.58
C GLU A 91 -0.10 -9.89 -6.52
N PRO A 92 -0.75 -9.60 -5.38
CA PRO A 92 -1.21 -8.26 -5.07
C PRO A 92 -0.02 -7.43 -4.58
N THR A 93 0.06 -6.16 -4.96
CA THR A 93 1.03 -5.24 -4.37
C THR A 93 0.34 -4.43 -3.29
N GLN A 94 0.83 -4.52 -2.06
CA GLN A 94 0.37 -3.77 -0.89
C GLN A 94 1.14 -2.47 -0.77
N ILE A 95 0.45 -1.41 -0.34
CA ILE A 95 1.01 -0.10 -0.06
C ILE A 95 0.60 0.27 1.37
N VAL A 96 1.57 0.67 2.18
CA VAL A 96 1.31 1.24 3.51
C VAL A 96 1.96 2.61 3.58
N ILE A 97 1.17 3.64 3.87
CA ILE A 97 1.69 5.01 4.07
C ILE A 97 1.55 5.36 5.55
N GLN A 98 2.68 5.58 6.21
CA GLN A 98 2.78 5.93 7.63
C GLN A 98 3.36 7.33 7.81
N PHE A 99 3.07 7.91 8.96
CA PHE A 99 3.44 9.28 9.29
C PHE A 99 4.19 9.29 10.61
N PHE A 100 5.25 10.08 10.65
CA PHE A 100 6.07 10.32 11.82
C PHE A 100 6.28 11.82 11.99
N ASN A 101 6.53 12.24 13.23
CA ASN A 101 6.98 13.59 13.51
C ASN A 101 8.39 13.81 12.89
N ALA A 102 8.81 15.07 12.78
CA ALA A 102 10.12 15.40 12.21
C ALA A 102 11.30 14.75 12.95
N ASP A 103 11.15 14.43 14.24
CA ASP A 103 12.15 13.72 15.06
C ASP A 103 12.13 12.19 14.89
N GLY A 104 11.23 11.67 14.03
CA GLY A 104 11.04 10.24 13.79
C GLY A 104 10.14 9.54 14.82
N SER A 105 9.57 10.26 15.79
CA SER A 105 8.59 9.71 16.72
C SER A 105 7.24 9.46 16.03
N LYS A 106 6.41 8.61 16.65
CA LYS A 106 5.11 8.23 16.09
C LYS A 106 4.16 9.44 16.05
N CYS A 107 3.41 9.54 14.95
CA CYS A 107 2.28 10.46 14.83
C CYS A 107 1.03 9.85 15.49
N ASP A 108 0.42 10.53 16.46
CA ASP A 108 -0.76 10.02 17.18
C ASP A 108 -2.09 10.52 16.60
N ASP A 109 -2.05 11.58 15.81
CA ASP A 109 -3.19 12.23 15.16
C ASP A 109 -3.40 11.78 13.71
N PHE A 110 -2.53 10.92 13.19
CA PHE A 110 -2.59 10.45 11.81
C PHE A 110 -2.50 8.92 11.73
N LEU A 111 -3.57 8.29 11.26
CA LEU A 111 -3.60 6.84 11.08
C LEU A 111 -2.89 6.40 9.80
N PRO A 112 -2.15 5.27 9.83
CA PRO A 112 -1.57 4.72 8.61
C PRO A 112 -2.63 4.42 7.54
N ILE A 113 -2.28 4.67 6.29
CA ILE A 113 -3.08 4.32 5.13
C ILE A 113 -2.66 2.93 4.67
N TYR A 114 -3.64 2.04 4.49
CA TYR A 114 -3.43 0.70 3.94
C TYR A 114 -4.20 0.59 2.63
N ASP A 115 -3.53 0.17 1.57
CA ASP A 115 -4.16 -0.13 0.29
C ASP A 115 -3.44 -1.28 -0.42
N ALA A 116 -4.08 -1.87 -1.42
CA ALA A 116 -3.48 -2.87 -2.26
C ALA A 116 -4.09 -2.87 -3.66
N THR A 117 -3.30 -3.25 -4.65
CA THR A 117 -3.77 -3.37 -6.03
C THR A 117 -3.32 -4.67 -6.68
N MET A 118 -4.18 -5.20 -7.55
CA MET A 118 -3.86 -6.29 -8.47
C MET A 118 -3.25 -5.78 -9.79
N GLY A 119 -3.11 -4.45 -9.92
CA GLY A 119 -2.50 -3.81 -11.07
C GLY A 119 -1.01 -4.15 -11.20
N ASP A 120 -0.46 -3.82 -12.36
CA ASP A 120 0.99 -3.84 -12.55
C ASP A 120 1.68 -2.75 -11.72
N ILE A 121 3.01 -2.73 -11.80
CA ILE A 121 3.84 -1.80 -11.05
C ILE A 121 3.57 -0.32 -11.39
N ASP A 122 3.14 0.00 -12.61
CA ASP A 122 2.85 1.39 -12.99
C ASP A 122 1.52 1.85 -12.37
N GLN A 123 0.55 0.93 -12.27
CA GLN A 123 -0.68 1.17 -11.52
C GLN A 123 -0.42 1.34 -10.01
N VAL A 124 0.55 0.60 -9.44
CA VAL A 124 1.00 0.81 -8.04
C VAL A 124 1.51 2.23 -7.86
N PHE A 125 2.41 2.70 -8.71
CA PHE A 125 2.97 4.05 -8.59
C PHE A 125 1.96 5.15 -8.91
N THR A 126 0.98 4.88 -9.77
CA THR A 126 -0.17 5.78 -9.98
C THR A 126 -1.00 5.93 -8.70
N LEU A 127 -1.20 4.83 -7.96
CA LEU A 127 -1.93 4.84 -6.69
C LEU A 127 -1.14 5.59 -5.60
N ILE A 128 0.17 5.35 -5.48
CA ILE A 128 1.05 6.09 -4.56
C ILE A 128 1.02 7.59 -4.89
N GLU A 129 1.18 7.96 -6.17
CA GLU A 129 1.16 9.35 -6.61
C GLU A 129 -0.14 10.05 -6.17
N LYS A 130 -1.27 9.37 -6.36
CA LYS A 130 -2.58 9.90 -5.99
C LYS A 130 -2.67 10.22 -4.50
N TYR A 131 -2.23 9.31 -3.64
CA TYR A 131 -2.21 9.54 -2.19
C TYR A 131 -1.28 10.69 -1.81
N LEU A 132 -0.05 10.69 -2.33
CA LEU A 132 0.92 11.74 -2.00
C LEU A 132 0.48 13.13 -2.47
N ARG A 133 -0.23 13.24 -3.59
CA ARG A 133 -0.86 14.51 -4.02
C ARG A 133 -1.96 14.96 -3.06
N GLN A 134 -2.80 14.03 -2.62
CA GLN A 134 -3.89 14.34 -1.69
C GLN A 134 -3.38 14.80 -0.32
N LEU A 135 -2.25 14.25 0.11
CA LEU A 135 -1.58 14.61 1.37
C LEU A 135 -0.79 15.93 1.32
N ASP A 136 -0.66 16.54 0.14
CA ASP A 136 0.23 17.68 -0.11
C ASP A 136 1.69 17.41 0.30
N VAL A 137 2.24 16.31 -0.24
CA VAL A 137 3.60 15.81 0.08
C VAL A 137 4.72 16.84 -0.12
N THR A 138 4.48 17.91 -0.86
CA THR A 138 5.44 19.01 -1.06
C THR A 138 5.85 19.69 0.24
N LYS A 139 5.01 19.59 1.28
CA LYS A 139 5.24 20.17 2.61
C LYS A 139 5.74 19.17 3.63
N ALA A 140 5.97 17.91 3.24
CA ALA A 140 6.58 16.92 4.10
C ALA A 140 8.02 17.32 4.44
N GLU A 141 8.47 16.96 5.64
CA GLU A 141 9.87 17.11 6.05
C GLU A 141 10.77 16.26 5.15
N ASN A 142 10.39 15.00 4.93
CA ASN A 142 10.96 14.12 3.93
C ASN A 142 10.04 12.93 3.66
N VAL A 143 10.32 12.22 2.57
CA VAL A 143 9.59 11.00 2.18
C VAL A 143 10.54 9.81 2.13
N VAL A 144 10.20 8.73 2.82
CA VAL A 144 10.98 7.50 2.83
C VAL A 144 10.23 6.44 2.02
N PHE A 145 10.82 5.96 0.94
CA PHE A 145 10.33 4.80 0.19
C PHE A 145 11.00 3.53 0.73
N CYS A 146 10.20 2.60 1.23
CA CYS A 146 10.64 1.33 1.77
C CYS A 146 10.07 0.17 0.95
N ALA A 147 10.93 -0.72 0.47
CA ALA A 147 10.50 -1.87 -0.32
C ALA A 147 11.54 -3.00 -0.23
N ASP A 148 11.21 -4.17 -0.81
CA ASP A 148 12.19 -5.23 -0.99
C ASP A 148 13.30 -4.85 -1.99
N GLY A 149 14.24 -5.78 -2.23
CA GLY A 149 15.35 -5.59 -3.17
C GLY A 149 14.96 -5.61 -4.66
N ALA A 150 13.69 -5.71 -5.03
CA ALA A 150 13.26 -5.81 -6.42
C ALA A 150 13.45 -4.48 -7.13
N ARG A 151 14.35 -4.49 -8.13
CA ARG A 151 14.71 -3.32 -8.96
C ARG A 151 13.51 -2.57 -9.57
N ARG A 152 12.37 -3.25 -9.76
CA ARG A 152 11.14 -2.67 -10.33
C ARG A 152 10.58 -1.50 -9.51
N TYR A 153 10.82 -1.46 -8.20
CA TYR A 153 10.37 -0.37 -7.33
C TYR A 153 11.31 0.85 -7.44
N TRP A 154 12.61 0.61 -7.26
CA TRP A 154 13.66 1.65 -7.20
C TRP A 154 13.84 2.43 -8.51
N THR A 155 13.44 1.86 -9.65
CA THR A 155 13.49 2.61 -10.93
C THR A 155 12.38 3.67 -11.06
N ARG A 156 11.45 3.75 -10.12
CA ARG A 156 10.24 4.60 -10.20
C ARG A 156 10.13 5.65 -9.09
N THR A 157 10.82 5.46 -7.97
CA THR A 157 10.86 6.36 -6.81
C THR A 157 11.40 7.75 -7.18
N ASP A 158 12.58 7.81 -7.80
CA ASP A 158 13.20 9.07 -8.27
C ASP A 158 12.32 9.85 -9.26
N PRO A 159 11.79 9.23 -10.34
CA PRO A 159 10.83 9.89 -11.22
C PRO A 159 9.59 10.41 -10.50
N LEU A 160 9.04 9.63 -9.56
CA LEU A 160 7.86 10.03 -8.78
C LEU A 160 8.17 11.24 -7.89
N ALA A 161 9.30 11.23 -7.18
CA ALA A 161 9.73 12.32 -6.32
C ALA A 161 9.88 13.63 -7.09
N LYS A 162 10.53 13.58 -8.26
CA LYS A 162 10.64 14.74 -9.18
C LYS A 162 9.28 15.23 -9.65
N LYS A 163 8.38 14.31 -10.05
CA LYS A 163 7.03 14.64 -10.53
C LYS A 163 6.17 15.32 -9.45
N LEU A 164 6.43 14.99 -8.19
CA LEU A 164 5.70 15.50 -7.03
C LEU A 164 6.40 16.65 -6.32
N TRP A 165 7.56 17.10 -6.82
CA TRP A 165 8.34 18.17 -6.20
C TRP A 165 8.70 17.88 -4.74
N ILE A 166 8.99 16.61 -4.43
CA ILE A 166 9.45 16.20 -3.10
C ILE A 166 10.87 16.74 -2.91
N ALA A 167 11.08 17.55 -1.87
CA ALA A 167 12.36 18.21 -1.63
C ALA A 167 13.46 17.22 -1.20
N VAL A 168 13.13 16.28 -0.32
CA VAL A 168 14.05 15.29 0.23
C VAL A 168 13.35 13.93 0.25
N HIS A 169 13.97 12.91 -0.35
CA HIS A 169 13.52 11.53 -0.23
C HIS A 169 14.66 10.56 0.05
N PHE A 170 14.31 9.44 0.66
CA PHE A 170 15.21 8.33 0.96
C PHE A 170 14.65 7.03 0.40
N GLU A 171 15.55 6.11 0.05
CA GLU A 171 15.22 4.75 -0.40
C GLU A 171 15.84 3.75 0.57
N VAL A 172 14.99 2.92 1.18
CA VAL A 172 15.39 2.03 2.28
C VAL A 172 14.94 0.60 1.98
N ILE A 173 15.88 -0.34 2.02
CA ILE A 173 15.53 -1.76 1.87
C ILE A 173 14.83 -2.25 3.14
N ASP A 174 13.70 -2.93 2.97
CA ASP A 174 12.98 -3.58 4.06
C ASP A 174 13.90 -4.58 4.80
N TYR A 175 14.04 -4.37 6.12
CA TYR A 175 14.94 -5.17 6.97
C TYR A 175 14.58 -6.66 6.96
N THR A 176 13.29 -7.00 7.00
CA THR A 176 12.84 -8.39 7.08
C THR A 176 13.21 -9.12 5.78
N HIS A 177 12.99 -8.48 4.63
CA HIS A 177 13.39 -9.00 3.33
C HIS A 177 14.91 -9.08 3.19
N ALA A 178 15.64 -8.06 3.60
CA ALA A 178 17.10 -8.08 3.60
C ALA A 178 17.65 -9.25 4.44
N LYS A 179 17.15 -9.39 5.67
CA LYS A 179 17.54 -10.48 6.59
C LYS A 179 17.24 -11.85 6.02
N GLN A 180 16.06 -12.06 5.44
CA GLN A 180 15.69 -13.32 4.79
C GLN A 180 16.63 -13.67 3.65
N ASN A 181 17.05 -12.70 2.84
CA ASN A 181 17.99 -12.93 1.74
C ASN A 181 19.44 -13.12 2.21
N LEU A 182 19.84 -12.49 3.32
CA LEU A 182 21.18 -12.65 3.90
C LEU A 182 21.38 -14.03 4.54
N ALA A 183 20.35 -14.65 5.11
CA ALA A 183 20.48 -15.94 5.78
C ALA A 183 21.04 -17.06 4.87
N PRO A 184 20.50 -17.30 3.65
CA PRO A 184 21.08 -18.26 2.70
C PRO A 184 22.51 -17.94 2.27
N ILE A 185 22.89 -16.66 2.23
CA ILE A 185 24.26 -16.25 1.89
C ILE A 185 25.20 -16.69 3.02
N ILE A 186 24.82 -16.40 4.27
CA ILE A 186 25.59 -16.76 5.47
C ILE A 186 25.77 -18.29 5.55
N GLU A 187 24.73 -19.07 5.26
CA GLU A 187 24.81 -20.54 5.25
C GLU A 187 25.82 -21.10 4.25
N LYS A 188 26.07 -20.38 3.14
CA LYS A 188 27.00 -20.78 2.09
C LYS A 188 28.43 -20.27 2.32
N LEU A 189 28.66 -19.39 3.30
CA LEU A 189 30.00 -18.91 3.61
C LEU A 189 30.87 -20.02 4.23
N PRO A 190 32.19 -20.03 3.95
CA PRO A 190 33.11 -20.96 4.59
C PRO A 190 33.02 -20.87 6.13
N LYS A 191 33.02 -22.03 6.81
CA LYS A 191 32.90 -22.10 8.29
C LYS A 191 33.99 -21.29 9.02
N SER A 192 35.15 -21.12 8.41
CA SER A 192 36.25 -20.28 8.92
C SER A 192 35.95 -18.77 8.90
N MET A 193 35.04 -18.31 8.03
CA MET A 193 34.56 -16.92 7.98
C MET A 193 33.27 -16.70 8.78
N ALA A 194 32.39 -17.70 8.84
CA ALA A 194 31.11 -17.65 9.53
C ALA A 194 31.26 -17.22 11.00
N SER A 195 32.22 -17.79 11.74
CA SER A 195 32.38 -17.49 13.18
C SER A 195 32.79 -16.04 13.49
N ARG A 196 33.56 -15.38 12.59
CA ARG A 196 34.08 -14.01 12.81
C ARG A 196 33.15 -12.90 12.34
N GLN A 197 32.24 -13.20 11.40
CA GLN A 197 31.29 -12.22 10.83
C GLN A 197 29.86 -12.35 11.40
N ILE A 198 29.44 -13.54 11.84
CA ILE A 198 28.10 -13.73 12.45
C ILE A 198 27.94 -12.90 13.74
N GLU A 199 29.01 -12.72 14.52
CA GLU A 199 28.98 -11.82 15.70
C GLU A 199 28.75 -10.35 15.31
N LYS A 200 29.22 -9.91 14.14
CA LYS A 200 29.04 -8.53 13.65
C LYS A 200 27.68 -8.27 13.02
N ILE A 201 26.99 -9.31 12.54
CA ILE A 201 25.65 -9.22 11.92
C ILE A 201 24.54 -9.35 12.98
N ARG A 202 24.86 -9.80 14.20
CA ARG A 202 23.98 -9.68 15.37
C ARG A 202 23.94 -8.22 15.82
N PHE A 203 23.33 -7.37 15.01
CA PHE A 203 22.93 -6.04 15.46
C PHE A 203 21.98 -6.19 16.65
N VAL A 204 22.30 -5.39 17.66
CA VAL A 204 21.68 -5.30 18.99
C VAL A 204 20.15 -5.30 18.86
N ARG A 205 19.49 -6.12 19.70
CA ARG A 205 18.04 -6.13 19.88
C ARG A 205 17.53 -4.78 20.37
#